data_AF-A0A527WMW8-F1
#
_entry.id   AF-A0A527WMW8-F1
#
_cell.length_a   1.000
_cell.length_b   1.000
_cell.length_c   1.000
_cell.angle_alpha   90.00
_cell.angle_beta   90.00
_cell.angle_gamma   90.00
#
_symmetry.space_group_name_H-M   'P 1'
#
loop_
_entity.id
_entity.type
_entity.pdbx_description
1 polymer ?
#
loop_
_entity_poly.entity_id
_entity_poly.type
_entity_poly.pdbx_seq_one_letter_code
_entity_poly.pdbx_strand_id
1 'polypeptide(L)'
;EGDGYLIVAYRPFPELQPYAETGPIFLHAEECERAADGDAPPEMLASSDYIVRGYGRDDRIVYGSGAVTPTGDIAARATTLLERDDIAYIHVRSARNNCYQCRIERA
;
A
#
# COMPACT_ATOMS: atom_id res chain seq x y z
N GLU A 1 14.80 -22.99 -1.74
CA GLU A 1 14.37 -22.69 -3.12
C GLU A 1 13.04 -21.94 -3.01
N GLY A 2 12.79 -20.95 -3.86
CA GLY A 2 11.54 -20.17 -3.84
C GLY A 2 10.60 -20.57 -4.96
N ASP A 3 9.36 -20.12 -4.90
CA ASP A 3 8.35 -20.42 -5.93
C ASP A 3 8.53 -19.57 -7.20
N GLY A 4 8.02 -20.07 -8.32
CA GLY A 4 7.94 -19.30 -9.57
C GLY A 4 6.94 -18.14 -9.45
N TYR A 5 7.21 -17.03 -10.14
CA TYR A 5 6.37 -15.84 -10.12
C TYR A 5 6.23 -15.16 -11.49
N LEU A 6 5.14 -14.43 -11.66
CA LEU A 6 4.89 -13.53 -12.78
C LEU A 6 5.19 -12.08 -12.38
N ILE A 7 5.61 -11.26 -13.34
CA ILE A 7 5.83 -9.82 -13.15
C ILE A 7 4.83 -9.06 -14.01
N VAL A 8 4.09 -8.14 -13.40
CA VAL A 8 3.08 -7.33 -14.09
C VAL A 8 3.34 -5.85 -13.84
N ALA A 9 3.21 -5.03 -14.88
CA ALA A 9 3.19 -3.58 -14.75
C ALA A 9 1.84 -3.14 -14.16
N TYR A 10 1.85 -2.70 -12.91
CA TYR A 10 0.65 -2.35 -12.16
C TYR A 10 0.62 -0.86 -11.84
N ARG A 11 -0.56 -0.26 -12.06
CA ARG A 11 -0.89 1.11 -11.70
C ARG A 11 -1.86 1.06 -10.52
N PRO A 12 -1.47 1.49 -9.31
CA PRO A 12 -2.36 1.50 -8.14
C PRO A 12 -3.32 2.69 -8.16
N PHE A 13 -3.86 3.03 -9.34
CA PHE A 13 -4.76 4.16 -9.59
C PHE A 13 -5.75 3.78 -10.70
N PRO A 14 -7.04 4.16 -10.57
CA PRO A 14 -8.07 3.75 -11.51
C PRO A 14 -7.85 4.37 -12.90
N GLU A 15 -7.37 5.62 -12.96
CA GLU A 15 -7.21 6.38 -14.20
C GLU A 15 -5.77 6.88 -14.42
N LEU A 16 -5.48 7.31 -15.65
CA LEU A 16 -4.23 8.01 -15.97
C LEU A 16 -4.32 9.45 -15.47
N GLN A 17 -3.39 9.82 -14.60
CA GLN A 17 -3.22 11.19 -14.13
C GLN A 17 -1.72 11.46 -13.89
N PRO A 18 -1.26 12.74 -13.77
CA PRO A 18 0.17 13.07 -13.73
C PRO A 18 0.99 12.38 -12.63
N TYR A 19 0.36 11.95 -11.54
CA TYR A 19 0.96 11.25 -10.41
C TYR A 19 0.67 9.73 -10.42
N ALA A 20 0.00 9.21 -11.46
CA ALA A 20 -0.37 7.79 -11.54
C ALA A 20 0.84 6.98 -12.00
N GLU A 21 1.69 6.64 -11.04
CA GLU A 21 2.86 5.79 -11.29
C GLU A 21 2.44 4.39 -11.77
N THR A 22 3.34 3.74 -12.50
CA THR A 22 3.24 2.33 -12.87
C THR A 22 4.54 1.66 -12.47
N GLY A 23 4.45 0.55 -11.74
CA GLY A 23 5.61 -0.21 -11.27
C GLY A 23 5.35 -1.71 -11.31
N PRO A 24 6.40 -2.53 -11.14
CA PRO A 24 6.24 -3.98 -11.13
C PRO A 24 5.56 -4.44 -9.83
N ILE A 25 4.63 -5.38 -9.94
CA ILE A 25 4.21 -6.26 -8.85
C ILE A 25 4.51 -7.71 -9.22
N PHE A 26 4.62 -8.55 -8.20
CA PHE A 26 4.92 -9.97 -8.33
C PHE A 26 3.69 -10.77 -7.92
N LEU A 27 3.33 -11.76 -8.74
CA LEU A 27 2.23 -12.69 -8.49
C LEU A 27 2.78 -14.11 -8.48
N HIS A 28 2.22 -15.01 -7.68
CA HIS A 28 2.55 -16.43 -7.83
C HIS A 28 2.24 -16.91 -9.25
N ALA A 29 3.12 -17.74 -9.81
CA ALA A 29 2.94 -18.28 -11.16
C ALA A 29 1.80 -19.29 -11.24
N GLU A 30 1.59 -20.03 -10.15
CA GLU A 30 0.50 -20.97 -10.00
C GLU A 30 -0.62 -20.37 -9.13
N GLU A 31 -1.83 -20.90 -9.26
CA GLU A 31 -2.96 -20.53 -8.41
C GLU A 31 -2.63 -20.76 -6.93
N CYS A 32 -2.90 -19.77 -6.10
CA CYS A 32 -2.68 -19.84 -4.67
C CYS A 32 -3.91 -19.33 -3.91
N GLU A 33 -4.01 -19.71 -2.63
CA GLU A 33 -5.03 -19.17 -1.76
C GLU A 33 -4.86 -17.66 -1.61
N ARG A 34 -5.98 -16.92 -1.73
CA ARG A 34 -6.00 -15.47 -1.52
C ARG A 34 -5.71 -15.17 -0.05
N ALA A 35 -4.87 -14.17 0.22
CA ALA A 35 -4.70 -13.65 1.57
C ALA A 35 -6.05 -13.26 2.20
N ALA A 36 -6.24 -13.62 3.46
CA ALA A 36 -7.42 -13.23 4.23
C ALA A 36 -7.45 -11.71 4.46
N ASP A 37 -8.66 -11.14 4.52
CA ASP A 37 -8.81 -9.75 4.93
C ASP A 37 -8.53 -9.65 6.44
N GLY A 38 -7.88 -8.57 6.87
CA GLY A 38 -7.58 -8.34 8.28
C GLY A 38 -6.81 -7.04 8.54
N ASP A 39 -6.69 -6.72 9.83
CA ASP A 39 -6.08 -5.45 10.29
C ASP A 39 -4.57 -5.56 10.51
N ALA A 40 -4.02 -6.77 10.42
CA ALA A 40 -2.59 -7.03 10.58
C ALA A 40 -1.83 -6.67 9.30
N PRO A 41 -0.66 -6.02 9.40
CA PRO A 41 0.22 -5.82 8.25
C PRO A 41 0.57 -7.18 7.59
N PRO A 42 0.53 -7.30 6.25
CA PRO A 42 0.86 -8.55 5.58
C PRO A 42 2.33 -8.93 5.78
N GLU A 43 2.63 -10.23 5.84
CA GLU A 43 3.98 -10.76 6.12
C GLU A 43 5.04 -10.30 5.11
N MET A 44 4.62 -9.92 3.90
CA MET A 44 5.51 -9.34 2.87
C MET A 44 6.16 -8.02 3.30
N LEU A 45 5.63 -7.34 4.33
CA LEU A 45 6.20 -6.11 4.88
C LEU A 45 7.39 -6.40 5.83
N ALA A 46 8.47 -6.95 5.29
CA ALA A 46 9.63 -7.39 6.06
C ALA A 46 10.63 -6.28 6.48
N SER A 47 10.49 -5.04 6.00
CA SER A 47 11.38 -3.93 6.38
C SER A 47 11.04 -3.37 7.77
N SER A 48 11.95 -2.59 8.37
CA SER A 48 11.73 -1.95 9.68
C SER A 48 10.65 -0.86 9.66
N ASP A 49 10.48 -0.20 8.52
CA ASP A 49 9.58 0.93 8.35
C ASP A 49 9.18 1.11 6.88
N TYR A 50 8.03 1.76 6.71
CA TYR A 50 7.37 2.02 5.43
C TYR A 50 6.82 3.44 5.41
N ILE A 51 6.65 4.02 4.22
CA ILE A 51 5.86 5.23 4.06
C ILE A 51 4.38 4.85 4.13
N VAL A 52 3.64 5.46 5.04
CA VAL A 52 2.18 5.37 5.15
C VAL A 52 1.60 6.74 4.81
N ARG A 53 0.80 6.83 3.74
CA ARG A 53 0.23 8.11 3.28
C ARG A 53 -1.22 7.96 2.81
N GLY A 54 -2.05 8.93 3.18
CA GLY A 54 -3.46 8.99 2.82
C GLY A 54 -3.68 9.64 1.45
N TYR A 55 -4.72 9.19 0.76
CA TYR A 55 -5.19 9.74 -0.51
C TYR A 55 -6.65 10.15 -0.40
N GLY A 56 -7.01 11.23 -1.09
CA GLY A 56 -8.37 11.71 -1.20
C GLY A 56 -9.18 10.93 -2.25
N ARG A 57 -10.43 11.35 -2.45
CA ARG A 57 -11.34 10.77 -3.46
C ARG A 57 -10.95 11.12 -4.90
N ASP A 58 -10.05 12.08 -5.08
CA ASP A 58 -9.46 12.49 -6.35
C ASP A 58 -8.13 11.80 -6.64
N ASP A 59 -7.82 10.73 -5.89
CA ASP A 59 -6.59 9.94 -5.99
C ASP A 59 -5.29 10.74 -5.79
N ARG A 60 -5.36 11.87 -5.07
CA ARG A 60 -4.20 12.69 -4.71
C ARG A 60 -3.79 12.47 -3.27
N ILE A 61 -2.49 12.62 -2.99
CA ILE A 61 -1.96 12.58 -1.63
C ILE A 61 -2.58 13.72 -0.84
N VAL A 62 -3.19 13.39 0.31
CA VAL A 62 -3.60 14.40 1.29
C VAL A 62 -2.34 14.88 2.00
N TYR A 63 -1.91 16.11 1.70
CA TYR A 63 -0.68 16.64 2.28
C TYR A 63 -0.73 16.67 3.82
N GLY A 64 0.41 16.37 4.45
CA GLY A 64 0.51 16.20 5.91
C GLY A 64 0.06 14.82 6.43
N SER A 65 -0.48 13.94 5.58
CA SER A 65 -0.82 12.56 5.99
C SER A 65 0.38 11.61 5.96
N GLY A 66 1.36 11.85 5.09
CA GLY A 66 2.50 10.97 4.86
C GLY A 66 3.52 10.96 6.00
N ALA A 67 3.94 9.78 6.44
CA ALA A 67 5.05 9.60 7.38
C ALA A 67 5.83 8.32 7.07
N VAL A 68 7.11 8.28 7.46
CA VAL A 68 7.83 7.01 7.61
C VAL A 68 7.39 6.41 8.95
N THR A 69 6.79 5.23 8.92
CA THR A 69 6.13 4.57 10.03
C THR A 69 6.80 3.23 10.29
N PRO A 70 7.23 2.93 11.53
CA PRO A 70 7.71 1.61 11.89
C PRO A 70 6.66 0.53 11.54
N THR A 71 7.11 -0.63 11.08
CA THR A 71 6.19 -1.68 10.58
C THR A 71 5.16 -2.11 11.62
N GLY A 72 5.54 -2.18 12.90
CA GLY A 72 4.63 -2.50 14.00
C GLY A 72 3.54 -1.44 14.25
N ASP A 73 3.75 -0.21 13.79
CA ASP A 73 2.84 0.93 14.00
C ASP A 73 1.93 1.20 12.79
N ILE A 74 2.08 0.45 11.70
CA ILE A 74 1.33 0.70 10.45
C ILE A 74 -0.18 0.63 10.69
N ALA A 75 -0.67 -0.40 11.40
CA ALA A 75 -2.09 -0.57 11.67
C ALA A 75 -2.65 0.62 12.48
N ALA A 76 -1.99 0.99 13.59
CA ALA A 76 -2.40 2.12 14.41
C ALA A 76 -2.40 3.44 13.63
N ARG A 77 -1.35 3.67 12.82
CA ARG A 77 -1.25 4.85 11.96
C ARG A 77 -2.37 4.89 10.92
N ALA A 78 -2.68 3.75 10.31
CA ALA A 78 -3.75 3.65 9.33
C ALA A 78 -5.11 3.98 9.95
N THR A 79 -5.41 3.46 11.14
CA THR A 79 -6.63 3.79 11.90
C THR A 79 -6.76 5.30 12.11
N THR A 80 -5.75 5.97 12.65
CA THR A 80 -5.77 7.43 12.87
C THR A 80 -5.94 8.22 11.58
N LEU A 81 -5.36 7.77 10.46
CA LEU A 81 -5.54 8.44 9.18
C LEU A 81 -6.96 8.24 8.63
N LEU A 82 -7.54 7.06 8.78
CA LEU A 82 -8.91 6.76 8.33
C LEU A 82 -10.00 7.40 9.20
N GLU A 83 -9.67 7.99 10.35
CA GLU A 83 -10.58 8.87 11.10
C GLU A 83 -10.81 10.22 10.39
N ARG A 84 -9.94 10.59 9.44
CA ARG A 84 -10.09 11.84 8.69
C ARG A 84 -11.02 11.67 7.50
N ASP A 85 -12.01 12.54 7.39
CA ASP A 85 -12.99 12.53 6.30
C ASP A 85 -12.39 12.87 4.93
N ASP A 86 -11.25 13.57 4.91
CA ASP A 86 -10.54 13.93 3.68
C ASP A 86 -9.69 12.79 3.11
N ILE A 87 -9.49 11.69 3.86
CA ILE A 87 -8.75 10.50 3.42
C ILE A 87 -9.75 9.40 3.00
N ALA A 88 -9.72 9.04 1.72
CA ALA A 88 -10.50 7.94 1.15
C ALA A 88 -9.84 6.57 1.39
N TYR A 89 -8.52 6.48 1.18
CA TYR A 89 -7.74 5.25 1.35
C TYR A 89 -6.26 5.58 1.65
N ILE A 90 -5.46 4.56 1.97
CA ILE A 90 -4.05 4.73 2.33
C ILE A 90 -3.19 3.83 1.44
N HIS A 91 -2.02 4.31 1.00
CA HIS A 91 -0.98 3.42 0.46
C HIS A 91 0.12 3.20 1.49
N VAL A 92 0.60 1.96 1.54
CA VAL A 92 1.87 1.59 2.15
C VAL A 92 2.93 1.46 1.06
N ARG A 93 4.10 2.06 1.27
CA ARG A 93 5.19 2.13 0.29
C ARG A 93 6.54 1.90 0.94
N SER A 94 7.50 1.35 0.20
CA SER A 94 8.85 1.17 0.73
C SER A 94 9.45 2.53 1.10
N ALA A 95 10.02 2.67 2.30
CA ALA A 95 10.52 3.97 2.75
C ALA A 95 11.74 4.46 1.95
N ARG A 96 12.51 3.52 1.37
CA ARG A 96 13.79 3.82 0.70
C ARG A 96 13.60 4.10 -0.79
N ASN A 97 12.64 3.42 -1.41
CA ASN A 97 12.45 3.45 -2.87
C ASN A 97 11.05 3.89 -3.30
N ASN A 98 10.15 4.19 -2.35
CA ASN A 98 8.77 4.62 -2.59
C ASN A 98 7.91 3.63 -3.42
N CYS A 99 8.36 2.38 -3.57
CA CYS A 99 7.65 1.32 -4.29
C CYS A 99 6.33 1.00 -3.58
N TYR A 100 5.24 0.95 -4.34
CA TYR A 100 3.94 0.48 -3.86
C TYR A 100 4.04 -0.91 -3.22
N GLN A 101 3.38 -1.10 -2.07
CA GLN A 101 3.27 -2.39 -1.39
C GLN A 101 1.82 -2.86 -1.37
N CYS A 102 0.94 -2.08 -0.72
CA CYS A 102 -0.47 -2.39 -0.62
C CYS A 102 -1.31 -1.12 -0.39
N ARG A 103 -2.62 -1.28 -0.51
CA ARG A 103 -3.65 -0.29 -0.18
C ARG A 103 -4.41 -0.77 1.05
N ILE A 104 -4.67 0.15 1.97
CA ILE A 104 -5.52 -0.07 3.14
C ILE A 104 -6.81 0.72 2.92
N GLU A 105 -7.94 0.04 3.14
CA GLU A 105 -9.28 0.59 2.98
C GLU A 105 -10.05 0.49 4.30
N ARG A 106 -11.18 1.20 4.40
CA ARG A 106 -12.15 0.97 5.49
C ARG A 106 -12.90 -0.32 5.21
N ALA A 107 -13.21 -1.08 6.27
CA ALA A 107 -14.08 -2.24 6.21
C ALA A 107 -15.52 -1.86 5.82
#